data_AF-A0A442IEC4-F1
#
_entry.id   AF-A0A442IEC4-F1
#
_cell.length_a   1.000
_cell.length_b   1.000
_cell.length_c   1.000
_cell.angle_alpha   90.00
_cell.angle_beta   90.00
_cell.angle_gamma   90.00
#
_symmetry.space_group_name_H-M   'P 1'
#
loop_
_entity.id
_entity.type
_entity.pdbx_description
1 polymer ?
#
loop_
_entity_poly.entity_id
_entity_poly.type
_entity_poly.pdbx_seq_one_letter_code
_entity_poly.pdbx_strand_id
1 'polypeptide(L)' 'MWGNREGLKTVRECNNRYELDVYTMLWTRGRDFPLAMLSGRLRCPKCGSRRVAVAITMPSNAGTAARMAR' A
#
# COMPACT_ATOMS: atom_id res chain seq x y z
N MET A 1 -0.62 -6.43 19.34
CA MET A 1 0.47 -5.52 19.74
C MET A 1 1.82 -6.10 19.33
N TRP A 2 2.67 -5.31 18.69
CA TRP A 2 4.11 -5.60 18.54
C TRP A 2 4.82 -5.22 19.85
N GLY A 3 5.89 -5.93 20.21
CA GLY A 3 6.60 -5.72 21.46
C GLY A 3 7.33 -6.97 21.93
N ASN A 4 8.42 -6.76 22.67
CA ASN A 4 9.18 -7.84 23.29
C ASN A 4 8.31 -8.53 24.34
N ARG A 5 8.03 -9.81 24.14
CA ARG A 5 7.33 -10.66 25.10
C ARG A 5 8.36 -11.61 25.63
N GLU A 6 8.68 -11.49 26.91
CA GLU A 6 9.73 -12.28 27.54
C GLU A 6 9.45 -13.78 27.33
N GLY A 7 10.33 -14.46 26.58
CA GLY A 7 10.18 -15.88 26.21
C GLY A 7 9.52 -16.20 24.86
N LEU A 8 8.98 -15.22 24.11
CA LEU A 8 8.44 -15.42 22.76
C LEU A 8 9.33 -14.75 21.70
N LYS A 9 9.50 -15.42 20.54
CA LYS A 9 10.21 -14.83 19.39
C LYS A 9 9.67 -13.42 19.11
N THR A 10 10.56 -12.43 19.10
CA THR A 10 10.20 -11.04 18.83
C THR A 10 9.67 -10.92 17.41
N VAL A 11 8.39 -10.54 17.28
CA VAL A 11 7.80 -10.25 15.97
C VAL A 11 8.24 -8.86 15.56
N ARG A 12 9.32 -8.77 14.77
CA ARG A 12 9.81 -7.50 14.21
C ARG A 12 8.76 -6.92 13.26
N GLU A 13 8.47 -5.63 13.41
CA GLU A 13 7.62 -4.93 12.46
C GLU A 13 8.26 -4.89 11.07
N CYS A 14 7.44 -5.11 10.03
CA CYS A 14 7.90 -5.03 8.65
C CYS A 14 7.64 -3.61 8.15
N ASN A 15 8.66 -2.74 8.17
CA ASN A 15 8.57 -1.36 7.67
C ASN A 15 8.86 -1.25 6.16
N ASN A 16 8.48 -2.26 5.39
CA ASN A 16 8.81 -2.29 3.97
C ASN A 16 7.77 -1.52 3.16
N ARG A 17 8.23 -0.69 2.23
CA ARG A 17 7.38 0.12 1.36
C ARG A 17 7.59 -0.31 -0.09
N TYR A 18 6.50 -0.38 -0.84
CA TYR A 18 6.50 -0.71 -2.25
C TYR A 18 5.54 0.22 -2.98
N GLU A 19 5.97 0.68 -4.15
CA GLU A 19 5.09 1.34 -5.10
C GLU A 19 4.55 0.29 -6.06
N LEU A 20 3.23 0.33 -6.28
CA LEU A 20 2.52 -0.58 -7.15
C LEU A 20 1.77 0.26 -8.17
N ASP A 21 2.06 0.00 -9.43
CA ASP A 21 1.33 0.64 -10.52
C ASP A 21 -0.07 0.03 -10.66
N VAL A 22 -1.05 0.90 -10.94
CA VAL A 22 -2.46 0.52 -11.06
C VAL A 22 -2.67 -0.44 -12.22
N TYR A 23 -1.96 -0.28 -13.34
CA TYR A 23 -2.10 -1.19 -14.48
C TYR A 23 -1.62 -2.60 -14.13
N THR A 24 -0.53 -2.72 -13.36
CA THR A 24 -0.06 -4.02 -12.87
C THR A 24 -1.10 -4.71 -11.99
N MET A 25 -1.81 -3.96 -11.15
CA MET A 25 -2.91 -4.50 -10.35
C MET A 25 -4.09 -4.94 -11.23
N LEU A 26 -4.49 -4.13 -12.21
CA LEU A 26 -5.58 -4.46 -13.14
C LEU A 26 -5.29 -5.73 -13.95
N TRP A 27 -4.05 -5.89 -14.41
CA TRP A 27 -3.63 -7.08 -15.17
C TRP A 27 -3.69 -8.36 -14.35
N THR A 28 -3.29 -8.30 -13.08
CA THR A 28 -3.18 -9.50 -12.23
C THR A 28 -4.44 -9.79 -11.43
N ARG A 29 -5.33 -8.80 -11.23
CA ARG A 29 -6.54 -8.92 -10.40
C ARG A 29 -7.84 -8.68 -11.15
N GLY A 30 -7.76 -8.19 -12.38
CA GLY A 30 -8.92 -7.89 -13.23
C GLY A 30 -9.41 -6.45 -13.11
N ARG A 31 -10.19 -6.04 -14.12
CA ARG A 31 -10.83 -4.72 -14.26
C ARG A 31 -11.76 -4.40 -13.09
N ASP A 32 -12.49 -5.41 -12.61
CA ASP A 32 -13.49 -5.27 -11.55
C ASP A 32 -12.87 -5.28 -10.14
N PHE A 33 -11.55 -5.17 -10.02
CA PHE A 33 -10.89 -5.14 -8.73
C PHE A 33 -11.10 -3.77 -8.05
N PRO A 34 -11.87 -3.69 -6.95
CA PRO A 34 -12.17 -2.41 -6.31
C PRO A 34 -10.94 -1.90 -5.55
N LEU A 35 -10.41 -0.74 -5.95
CA LEU A 35 -9.29 -0.07 -5.28
C LEU A 35 -9.56 0.16 -3.78
N ALA A 36 -10.81 0.42 -3.41
CA ALA A 36 -11.23 0.58 -2.03
C ALA A 36 -10.98 -0.66 -1.15
N MET A 37 -10.89 -1.86 -1.73
CA MET A 37 -10.63 -3.10 -1.00
C MET A 37 -9.14 -3.50 -0.99
N LEU A 38 -8.23 -2.66 -1.50
CA LEU A 38 -6.80 -2.98 -1.59
C LEU A 38 -6.19 -3.36 -0.24
N SER A 39 -6.50 -2.60 0.81
CA SER A 39 -5.99 -2.85 2.17
C SER A 39 -6.38 -4.24 2.71
N GLY A 40 -7.55 -4.75 2.33
CA GLY A 40 -8.03 -6.07 2.77
C GLY A 40 -7.52 -7.25 1.92
N ARG A 41 -7.02 -6.98 0.71
CA ARG A 41 -6.64 -8.03 -0.26
C ARG A 41 -5.13 -8.12 -0.51
N LEU A 42 -4.38 -7.06 -0.20
CA LEU A 42 -2.93 -7.05 -0.36
C LEU A 42 -2.22 -7.79 0.79
N ARG A 43 -1.08 -8.37 0.44
CA ARG A 43 -0.18 -9.05 1.37
C ARG A 43 1.22 -8.51 1.13
N CYS A 44 1.96 -8.21 2.19
CA CYS A 44 3.33 -7.76 2.04
C CYS A 44 4.16 -8.87 1.35
N PRO A 45 4.84 -8.61 0.23
CA PRO A 45 5.59 -9.63 -0.50
C PRO A 45 6.84 -10.09 0.27
N LYS A 46 7.35 -9.27 1.20
CA LYS A 46 8.54 -9.61 2.01
C LYS A 46 8.24 -10.51 3.21
N CYS A 47 7.15 -10.24 3.93
CA CYS A 47 6.86 -10.92 5.20
C CYS A 47 5.54 -11.68 5.22
N GLY A 48 4.69 -11.54 4.20
CA GLY A 48 3.38 -12.17 4.17
C GLY A 48 2.35 -11.58 5.15
N SER A 49 2.59 -10.42 5.76
CA SER A 49 1.57 -9.77 6.61
C SER A 49 0.40 -9.25 5.77
N ARG A 50 -0.83 -9.35 6.30
CA ARG A 50 -2.03 -8.68 5.75
C ARG A 50 -2.30 -7.32 6.39
N ARG A 51 -1.57 -6.97 7.46
CA ARG A 51 -1.63 -5.63 8.05
C ARG A 51 -0.74 -4.70 7.22
N VAL A 52 -1.28 -4.23 6.11
CA VAL A 52 -0.60 -3.30 5.18
C VAL A 52 -1.38 -1.99 5.12
N ALA A 53 -0.65 -0.88 5.09
CA ALA A 53 -1.22 0.43 4.80
C ALA A 53 -1.12 0.69 3.29
N VAL A 54 -2.18 1.22 2.69
CA VAL A 54 -2.25 1.53 1.26
C VAL A 54 -2.51 3.03 1.12
N ALA A 55 -1.67 3.69 0.33
CA ALA A 55 -1.88 5.05 -0.11
C ALA A 55 -2.05 5.04 -1.63
N ILE A 56 -3.06 5.75 -2.13
CA ILE A 56 -3.31 5.90 -3.56
C ILE A 56 -2.98 7.34 -3.91
N THR A 57 -1.92 7.53 -4.69
CA THR A 57 -1.56 8.84 -5.24
C THR A 57 -2.12 8.91 -6.63
N MET A 58 -3.18 9.70 -6.83
CA MET A 58 -3.59 10.07 -8.17
C MET A 58 -2.58 11.11 -8.68
N PRO A 59 -2.13 11.04 -9.95
CA PRO A 59 -1.41 12.15 -10.53
C PRO A 59 -2.36 13.34 -10.45
N SER A 60 -2.07 14.29 -9.54
CA SER A 60 -2.78 15.55 -9.50
C SER A 60 -2.72 16.10 -10.92
N ASN A 61 -3.85 16.54 -11.45
CA ASN A 61 -3.93 17.26 -12.72
C ASN A 61 -3.00 18.47 -12.57
N ALA A 62 -1.72 18.30 -12.94
CA ALA A 62 -0.66 19.26 -12.76
C ALA A 62 -0.91 20.55 -13.57
N GLY A 63 -2.00 20.60 -14.34
CA GLY A 63 -2.53 21.81 -14.98
C GLY A 63 -3.37 22.73 -14.08
N THR A 64 -3.73 22.35 -12.85
CA THR A 64 -4.51 23.23 -11.94
C THR A 64 -3.72 23.77 -10.74
N ALA A 65 -2.66 23.10 -10.30
CA ALA A 65 -1.75 23.64 -9.27
C ALA A 65 -0.75 24.67 -9.83
N ALA A 66 -0.54 24.71 -11.15
CA ALA A 66 0.43 25.61 -11.80
C ALA A 66 -0.12 27.00 -12.20
N ARG A 67 -1.37 27.36 -11.86
CA ARG A 67 -1.95 28.69 -12.17
C ARG A 67 -2.27 29.57 -10.96
N MET A 68 -1.55 29.37 -9.86
CA MET A 68 -1.51 30.33 -8.75
C MET A 68 -0.10 30.40 -8.13
N ALA A 69 0.89 30.77 -8.94
CA ALA A 69 2.08 31.44 -8.45
C ALA A 69 2.15 32.78 -9.19
N ARG A 70 2.16 33.85 -8.40
CA ARG A 70 2.00 35.25 -8.79
C ARG A 70 3.24 35.79 -9.49
#